data_AF-A0A1C5HC92-F1
#
_entry.id   AF-A0A1C5HC92-F1
#
_cell.length_a   1.000
_cell.length_b   1.000
_cell.length_c   1.000
_cell.angle_alpha   90.00
_cell.angle_beta   90.00
_cell.angle_gamma   90.00
#
_symmetry.space_group_name_H-M   'P 1'
#
loop_
_entity.id
_entity.type
_entity.pdbx_description
1 polymer ?
#
loop_
_entity_poly.entity_id
_entity_poly.type
_entity_poly.pdbx_seq_one_letter_code
_entity_poly.pdbx_strand_id
1 'polypeptide(L)'
;MDHNGHPLSRRWLLAGAAAASAVTVAGVAARPAAATAAPTRTTTPLVVRDGIATAQLRTVDGAVARFQTDFHERLAGWLAFWSANSPRSWSVPVEVVASVGADGDTLTLHTVRHRYGVQLRDGFAAGRVDAAWWGTLASLHHHFPTVRALPDGSLRVVDGAGGWTGSSAQVAFAGAALRELWGQQPTGWQEHANRVLRRAGHRTDVASRAGWAAFTRASLRRGLGTESYE
;
A
#
# COMPACT_ATOMS: atom_id res chain seq x y z
N MET A 1 25.03 -27.90 -37.94
CA MET A 1 24.61 -27.24 -39.19
C MET A 1 23.22 -27.71 -39.50
N ASP A 2 22.33 -26.72 -39.55
CA ASP A 2 21.03 -26.63 -40.21
C ASP A 2 19.98 -27.69 -39.88
N HIS A 3 18.79 -27.22 -39.50
CA HIS A 3 17.53 -27.46 -40.21
C HIS A 3 16.54 -26.35 -39.78
N ASN A 4 16.30 -25.41 -40.71
CA ASN A 4 15.01 -24.84 -41.16
C ASN A 4 13.93 -24.59 -40.07
N GLY A 5 13.37 -23.40 -39.85
CA GLY A 5 13.02 -22.37 -40.82
C GLY A 5 11.50 -22.34 -41.06
N HIS A 6 10.82 -21.40 -40.38
CA HIS A 6 9.56 -20.73 -40.76
C HIS A 6 8.19 -21.42 -40.45
N PRO A 7 7.02 -20.74 -40.66
CA PRO A 7 6.32 -19.93 -39.64
C PRO A 7 4.78 -20.06 -39.71
N LEU A 8 3.98 -19.99 -38.63
CA LEU A 8 2.51 -19.98 -38.82
C LEU A 8 1.77 -19.01 -37.90
N SER A 9 1.57 -17.81 -38.46
CA SER A 9 0.38 -16.98 -38.23
C SER A 9 -0.77 -17.55 -39.07
N ARG A 10 -1.99 -17.65 -38.53
CA ARG A 10 -3.26 -17.53 -39.29
C ARG A 10 -4.50 -17.47 -38.40
N ARG A 11 -5.12 -16.28 -38.42
CA ARG A 11 -6.56 -16.01 -38.27
C ARG A 11 -7.43 -17.00 -39.05
N TRP A 12 -8.51 -17.47 -38.43
CA TRP A 12 -9.80 -17.88 -39.03
C TRP A 12 -10.89 -17.54 -37.99
N LEU A 13 -11.90 -16.67 -38.27
CA LEU A 13 -13.15 -16.90 -39.06
C LEU A 13 -14.02 -18.00 -38.39
N LEU A 14 -15.32 -17.93 -38.09
CA LEU A 14 -16.51 -17.14 -38.48
C LEU A 14 -17.61 -17.48 -37.42
N ALA A 15 -18.48 -16.54 -37.00
CA ALA A 15 -19.86 -16.31 -37.47
C ALA A 15 -20.86 -17.49 -37.35
N GLY A 16 -22.07 -17.18 -36.85
CA GLY A 16 -23.30 -17.97 -37.00
C GLY A 16 -23.85 -18.48 -35.65
N ALA A 17 -24.86 -17.86 -35.04
CA ALA A 17 -26.28 -17.76 -35.40
C ALA A 17 -27.13 -18.64 -34.46
N ALA A 18 -28.29 -18.09 -34.12
CA ALA A 18 -29.19 -18.49 -33.03
C ALA A 18 -29.80 -19.88 -33.18
N ALA A 19 -30.10 -20.50 -32.03
CA ALA A 19 -31.23 -21.41 -31.89
C ALA A 19 -31.95 -21.09 -30.58
N ALA A 20 -33.18 -20.63 -30.71
CA ALA A 20 -34.12 -20.49 -29.62
C ALA A 20 -34.50 -21.88 -29.08
N SER A 21 -34.58 -22.02 -27.77
CA SER A 21 -35.34 -23.09 -27.13
C SER A 21 -35.89 -22.55 -25.82
N ALA A 22 -37.18 -22.25 -25.83
CA ALA A 22 -37.96 -21.97 -24.64
C ALA A 22 -38.15 -23.29 -23.89
N VAL A 23 -37.75 -23.32 -22.62
CA VAL A 23 -38.20 -24.32 -21.65
C VAL A 23 -38.78 -23.57 -20.48
N THR A 24 -40.10 -23.52 -20.42
CA THR A 24 -40.87 -23.16 -19.23
C THR A 24 -40.75 -24.29 -18.20
N VAL A 25 -39.98 -24.07 -17.13
CA VAL A 25 -40.16 -24.81 -15.87
C VAL A 25 -40.84 -23.89 -14.87
N ALA A 26 -42.06 -24.28 -14.51
CA ALA A 26 -42.82 -23.68 -13.44
C ALA A 26 -42.19 -24.01 -12.07
N GLY A 27 -42.12 -22.99 -11.21
CA GLY A 27 -42.36 -23.15 -9.78
C GLY A 27 -41.27 -23.80 -8.92
N VAL A 28 -40.19 -23.05 -8.65
CA VAL A 28 -39.59 -23.06 -7.31
C VAL A 28 -39.63 -21.64 -6.81
N ALA A 29 -40.41 -21.39 -5.77
CA ALA A 29 -40.46 -20.10 -5.10
C ALA A 29 -39.06 -19.76 -4.58
N ALA A 30 -38.35 -18.90 -5.30
CA ALA A 30 -37.14 -18.27 -4.80
C ALA A 30 -37.54 -17.43 -3.59
N ARG A 31 -37.29 -17.98 -2.40
CA ARG A 31 -37.28 -17.23 -1.16
C ARG A 31 -36.36 -16.03 -1.40
N PRO A 32 -36.81 -14.77 -1.19
CA PRO A 32 -35.90 -13.65 -1.34
C PRO A 32 -34.72 -13.91 -0.42
N ALA A 33 -33.53 -14.05 -1.00
CA ALA A 33 -32.31 -13.99 -0.23
C ALA A 33 -32.38 -12.63 0.46
N ALA A 34 -32.56 -12.65 1.78
CA ALA A 34 -32.44 -11.45 2.58
C ALA A 34 -31.11 -10.82 2.16
N ALA A 35 -31.17 -9.62 1.60
CA ALA A 35 -29.98 -8.81 1.45
C ALA A 35 -29.43 -8.71 2.87
N THR A 36 -28.38 -9.48 3.16
CA THR A 36 -27.64 -9.37 4.41
C THR A 36 -27.25 -7.91 4.45
N ALA A 37 -27.89 -7.13 5.33
CA ALA A 37 -27.53 -5.75 5.53
C ALA A 37 -26.02 -5.75 5.72
N ALA A 38 -25.31 -5.02 4.85
CA ALA A 38 -23.89 -4.83 5.05
C ALA A 38 -23.74 -4.34 6.50
N PRO A 39 -22.88 -4.98 7.31
CA PRO A 39 -22.81 -4.69 8.73
C PRO A 39 -22.69 -3.17 8.88
N THR A 40 -23.57 -2.58 9.67
CA THR A 40 -23.57 -1.13 9.91
C THR A 40 -22.27 -0.79 10.61
N ARG A 41 -21.26 -0.38 9.82
CA ARG A 41 -19.93 -0.11 10.35
C ARG A 41 -19.95 1.27 10.99
N THR A 42 -19.52 1.33 12.24
CA THR A 42 -19.47 2.57 13.00
C THR A 42 -18.29 3.38 12.49
N THR A 43 -18.57 4.61 12.03
CA THR A 43 -17.50 5.55 11.71
C THR A 43 -17.11 6.31 12.98
N THR A 44 -15.82 6.34 13.26
CA THR A 44 -15.23 7.06 14.37
C THR A 44 -14.43 8.23 13.78
N PRO A 45 -14.59 9.47 14.28
CA PRO A 45 -13.63 10.52 13.95
C PRO A 45 -12.25 10.09 14.47
N LEU A 46 -11.19 10.30 13.70
CA LEU A 46 -9.83 10.11 14.22
C LEU A 46 -9.59 11.22 15.24
N VAL A 47 -9.89 10.92 16.49
CA VAL A 47 -9.55 11.78 17.62
C VAL A 47 -8.07 11.57 17.90
N VAL A 48 -7.34 12.69 17.97
CA VAL A 48 -5.92 12.77 18.34
C VAL A 48 -5.72 12.12 19.72
N ARG A 49 -5.49 10.80 19.80
CA ARG A 49 -5.05 10.12 21.04
C ARG A 49 -4.16 8.89 20.75
N ASP A 50 -2.89 9.07 21.12
CA ASP A 50 -1.86 8.18 21.69
C ASP A 50 -1.70 6.75 21.12
N GLY A 51 -0.56 6.28 20.61
CA GLY A 51 0.84 6.50 21.03
C GLY A 51 1.77 7.08 19.95
N ILE A 52 1.20 7.99 19.17
CA ILE A 52 1.82 9.13 18.49
C ILE A 52 0.99 10.32 18.93
N ALA A 53 1.13 10.66 20.21
CA ALA A 53 0.21 11.50 20.95
C ALA A 53 0.01 12.94 20.39
N THR A 54 0.72 13.33 19.34
CA THR A 54 0.83 14.73 18.90
C THR A 54 0.57 14.96 17.42
N ALA A 55 0.40 13.93 16.60
CA ALA A 55 0.21 14.13 15.17
C ALA A 55 -1.22 14.61 14.89
N GLN A 56 -1.36 15.89 14.55
CA GLN A 56 -2.64 16.42 14.11
C GLN A 56 -2.93 15.91 12.70
N LEU A 57 -4.02 15.15 12.54
CA LEU A 57 -4.53 14.90 11.20
C LEU A 57 -5.23 16.16 10.69
N ARG A 58 -4.80 16.66 9.55
CA ARG A 58 -5.48 17.74 8.82
C ARG A 58 -6.01 17.21 7.52
N THR A 59 -7.30 17.39 7.30
CA THR A 59 -7.85 17.14 5.97
C THR A 59 -7.46 18.30 5.04
N VAL A 60 -7.23 18.00 3.77
CA VAL A 60 -6.90 19.04 2.77
C VAL A 60 -8.01 20.09 2.63
N ASP A 61 -9.27 19.67 2.82
CA ASP A 61 -10.47 20.51 2.75
C ASP A 61 -10.85 21.16 4.09
N GLY A 62 -10.13 20.87 5.18
CA GLY A 62 -10.45 21.36 6.53
C GLY A 62 -11.70 20.72 7.18
N ALA A 63 -12.32 19.73 6.53
CA ALA A 63 -13.42 18.96 7.08
C ALA A 63 -13.01 18.06 8.25
N VAL A 64 -14.01 17.63 9.05
CA VAL A 64 -13.80 16.63 10.10
C VAL A 64 -13.64 15.25 9.46
N ALA A 65 -12.45 14.66 9.59
CA ALA A 65 -12.17 13.32 9.12
C ALA A 65 -12.98 12.25 9.88
N ARG A 66 -13.59 11.32 9.13
CA ARG A 66 -14.30 10.15 9.70
C ARG A 66 -13.74 8.87 9.10
N PHE A 67 -13.54 7.87 9.94
CA PHE A 67 -12.93 6.61 9.56
C PHE A 67 -13.75 5.44 10.05
N GLN A 68 -13.66 4.30 9.36
CA GLN A 68 -14.04 3.02 9.94
C GLN A 68 -13.11 2.69 11.10
N THR A 69 -13.63 2.10 12.18
CA THR A 69 -12.84 1.80 13.39
C THR A 69 -11.60 0.94 13.09
N ASP A 70 -11.75 -0.15 12.33
CA ASP A 70 -10.63 -1.03 11.99
C ASP A 70 -9.55 -0.31 11.16
N PHE A 71 -9.98 0.54 10.22
CA PHE A 71 -9.08 1.34 9.41
C PHE A 71 -8.34 2.38 10.24
N HIS A 72 -9.04 3.01 11.18
CA HIS A 72 -8.47 3.95 12.15
C HIS A 72 -7.38 3.30 13.00
N GLU A 73 -7.63 2.12 13.57
CA GLU A 73 -6.63 1.37 14.34
C GLU A 73 -5.41 1.00 13.49
N ARG A 74 -5.64 0.59 12.24
CA ARG A 74 -4.56 0.27 11.30
C ARG A 74 -3.72 1.49 10.93
N LEU A 75 -4.34 2.66 10.74
CA LEU A 75 -3.65 3.93 10.52
C LEU A 75 -2.80 4.34 11.72
N ALA A 76 -3.33 4.18 12.94
CA ALA A 76 -2.58 4.42 14.17
C ALA A 76 -1.35 3.50 14.26
N GLY A 77 -1.54 2.20 13.98
CA GLY A 77 -0.45 1.22 13.92
C GLY A 77 0.59 1.56 12.85
N TRP A 78 0.16 1.99 11.66
CA TRP A 78 1.04 2.41 10.57
C TRP A 78 1.89 3.61 10.96
N LEU A 79 1.27 4.66 11.51
CA LEU A 79 2.01 5.86 11.88
C LEU A 79 3.03 5.52 12.97
N ALA A 80 2.67 4.64 13.93
CA ALA A 80 3.55 4.25 15.04
C ALA A 80 4.77 3.50 14.50
N PHE A 81 4.53 2.61 13.53
CA PHE A 81 5.57 1.93 12.79
C PHE A 81 6.47 2.90 12.02
N TRP A 82 5.90 3.88 11.30
CA TRP A 82 6.68 4.90 10.58
C TRP A 82 7.58 5.69 11.54
N SER A 83 7.02 6.16 12.66
CA SER A 83 7.75 6.90 13.68
C SER A 83 8.87 6.08 14.32
N ALA A 84 8.62 4.81 14.64
CA ALA A 84 9.61 3.92 15.26
C ALA A 84 10.81 3.59 14.35
N ASN A 85 10.68 3.81 13.04
CA ASN A 85 11.73 3.58 12.05
C ASN A 85 12.30 4.87 11.48
N SER A 86 11.90 6.02 12.01
CA SER A 86 12.42 7.35 11.66
C SER A 86 13.70 7.69 12.44
N PRO A 87 14.55 8.61 11.97
CA PRO A 87 15.76 8.99 12.69
C PRO A 87 15.47 9.44 14.11
N ARG A 88 16.33 9.05 15.07
CA ARG A 88 16.17 9.43 16.49
C ARG A 88 16.22 10.94 16.75
N SER A 89 16.80 11.69 15.81
CA SER A 89 16.84 13.15 15.84
C SER A 89 15.52 13.81 15.45
N TRP A 90 14.58 13.04 14.89
CA TRP A 90 13.24 13.50 14.55
C TRP A 90 12.33 13.28 15.75
N SER A 91 11.43 14.22 15.99
CA SER A 91 10.31 13.96 16.89
C SER A 91 9.38 12.91 16.29
N VAL A 92 8.46 12.39 17.11
CA VAL A 92 7.24 11.77 16.57
C VAL A 92 6.54 12.74 15.60
N PRO A 93 5.78 12.23 14.62
CA PRO A 93 5.00 13.09 13.75
C PRO A 93 4.14 14.08 14.54
N VAL A 94 4.08 15.32 14.06
CA VAL A 94 3.28 16.41 14.66
C VAL A 94 2.11 16.82 13.78
N GLU A 95 2.17 16.54 12.49
CA GLU A 95 1.09 16.82 11.55
C GLU A 95 1.09 15.75 10.44
N VAL A 96 -0.09 15.24 10.13
CA VAL A 96 -0.35 14.37 8.98
C VAL A 96 -1.41 15.06 8.14
N VAL A 97 -1.08 15.39 6.89
CA VAL A 97 -2.03 16.00 5.96
C VAL A 97 -2.54 14.92 5.03
N ALA A 98 -3.86 14.75 4.97
CA ALA A 98 -4.49 13.70 4.18
C ALA A 98 -5.86 14.12 3.63
N SER A 99 -6.42 13.34 2.71
CA SER A 99 -7.84 13.40 2.32
C SER A 99 -8.48 12.05 2.66
N VAL A 100 -9.71 12.05 3.13
CA VAL A 100 -10.40 10.82 3.55
C VAL A 100 -11.59 10.57 2.62
N GLY A 101 -11.77 9.32 2.19
CA GLY A 101 -12.93 8.93 1.39
C GLY A 101 -14.23 9.05 2.19
N ALA A 102 -15.35 9.26 1.49
CA ALA A 102 -16.66 9.44 2.12
C ALA A 102 -17.07 8.25 3.01
N ASP A 103 -16.68 7.03 2.61
CA ASP A 103 -16.96 5.79 3.33
C ASP A 103 -16.04 5.57 4.55
N GLY A 104 -15.01 6.41 4.71
CA GLY A 104 -14.07 6.35 5.83
C GLY A 104 -13.14 5.13 5.81
N ASP A 105 -12.99 4.44 4.68
CA ASP A 105 -12.11 3.26 4.51
C ASP A 105 -10.90 3.54 3.60
N THR A 106 -10.79 4.77 3.12
CA THR A 106 -9.78 5.21 2.16
C THR A 106 -9.12 6.47 2.68
N LEU A 107 -7.80 6.54 2.61
CA LEU A 107 -7.02 7.73 2.95
C LEU A 107 -6.04 8.03 1.82
N THR A 108 -5.95 9.28 1.41
CA THR A 108 -4.93 9.80 0.49
C THR A 108 -3.96 10.67 1.28
N LEU A 109 -2.74 10.18 1.51
CA LEU A 109 -1.69 10.83 2.28
C LEU A 109 -0.96 11.87 1.42
N HIS A 110 -0.87 13.10 1.93
CA HIS A 110 -0.19 14.22 1.29
C HIS A 110 1.10 14.61 1.99
N THR A 111 1.14 14.60 3.32
CA THR A 111 2.32 15.04 4.06
C THR A 111 2.41 14.37 5.42
N VAL A 112 3.62 14.07 5.88
CA VAL A 112 3.94 13.74 7.28
C VAL A 112 5.02 14.69 7.76
N ARG A 113 4.74 15.47 8.80
CA ARG A 113 5.67 16.45 9.37
C ARG A 113 6.17 16.04 10.74
N HIS A 114 7.43 16.37 11.00
CA HIS A 114 8.11 16.14 12.28
C HIS A 114 8.92 17.38 12.65
N ARG A 115 9.35 17.45 13.91
CA ARG A 115 10.31 18.47 14.37
C ARG A 115 11.74 17.92 14.30
N TYR A 116 12.65 18.75 13.82
CA TYR A 116 14.09 18.55 13.92
C TYR A 116 14.68 19.74 14.69
N GLY A 117 14.97 19.53 15.97
CA GLY A 117 15.19 20.62 16.91
C GLY A 117 13.95 21.53 16.98
N VAL A 118 14.11 22.81 16.60
CA VAL A 118 13.02 23.81 16.58
C VAL A 118 12.31 23.91 15.22
N GLN A 119 12.84 23.28 14.17
CA GLN A 119 12.29 23.40 12.82
C GLN A 119 11.24 22.33 12.53
N LEU A 120 10.13 22.73 11.94
CA LEU A 120 9.17 21.81 11.35
C LEU A 120 9.67 21.39 9.96
N ARG A 121 9.71 20.08 9.68
CA ARG A 121 10.18 19.52 8.41
C ARG A 121 9.24 18.45 7.90
N ASP A 122 9.14 18.34 6.58
CA ASP A 122 8.38 17.30 5.91
C ASP A 122 9.23 16.01 5.85
N GLY A 123 8.84 15.01 6.64
CA GLY A 123 9.39 13.65 6.55
C GLY A 123 8.80 12.85 5.39
N PHE A 124 7.64 13.28 4.88
CA PHE A 124 7.03 12.86 3.63
C PHE A 124 6.27 14.04 3.04
N ALA A 125 6.35 14.26 1.73
CA ALA A 125 5.53 15.22 1.00
C ALA A 125 5.16 14.69 -0.38
N ALA A 126 3.89 14.79 -0.74
CA ALA A 126 3.41 14.61 -2.11
C ALA A 126 4.14 15.57 -3.04
N GLY A 127 4.40 15.13 -4.27
CA GLY A 127 5.19 15.87 -5.26
C GLY A 127 6.71 15.79 -5.10
N ARG A 128 7.22 15.30 -3.96
CA ARG A 128 8.66 15.07 -3.74
C ARG A 128 8.97 13.58 -3.72
N VAL A 129 9.21 13.01 -4.90
CA VAL A 129 9.52 11.58 -5.07
C VAL A 129 11.00 11.31 -4.77
N ASP A 130 11.36 11.39 -3.49
CA ASP A 130 12.70 11.13 -2.96
C ASP A 130 12.77 9.77 -2.21
N ALA A 131 13.90 9.50 -1.56
CA ALA A 131 14.06 8.27 -0.76
C ALA A 131 13.03 8.15 0.37
N ALA A 132 12.64 9.27 0.99
CA ALA A 132 11.67 9.29 2.08
C ALA A 132 10.25 9.00 1.56
N TRP A 133 9.94 9.42 0.33
CA TRP A 133 8.72 9.04 -0.39
C TRP A 133 8.64 7.53 -0.58
N TRP A 134 9.70 6.90 -1.11
CA TRP A 134 9.75 5.45 -1.30
C TRP A 134 9.71 4.69 0.04
N GLY A 135 10.40 5.19 1.06
CA GLY A 135 10.34 4.62 2.40
C GLY A 135 8.93 4.70 3.01
N THR A 136 8.24 5.82 2.81
CA THR A 136 6.86 5.99 3.27
C THR A 136 5.91 5.07 2.52
N LEU A 137 6.05 4.93 1.20
CA LEU A 137 5.31 3.94 0.41
C LEU A 137 5.56 2.51 0.90
N ALA A 138 6.79 2.17 1.26
CA ALA A 138 7.13 0.86 1.84
C ALA A 138 6.39 0.63 3.17
N SER A 139 6.33 1.64 4.04
CA SER A 139 5.60 1.55 5.30
C SER A 139 4.09 1.36 5.12
N LEU A 140 3.50 1.96 4.09
CA LEU A 140 2.08 1.75 3.79
C LEU A 140 1.85 0.32 3.29
N HIS A 141 2.70 -0.19 2.40
CA HIS A 141 2.62 -1.59 1.94
C HIS A 141 2.86 -2.63 3.05
N HIS A 142 3.46 -2.22 4.18
CA HIS A 142 3.57 -3.05 5.37
C HIS A 142 2.21 -3.28 6.05
N HIS A 143 1.38 -2.24 6.10
CA HIS A 143 0.12 -2.23 6.87
C HIS A 143 -1.13 -2.45 6.02
N PHE A 144 -1.12 -2.04 4.76
CA PHE A 144 -2.27 -2.00 3.87
C PHE A 144 -2.08 -2.91 2.65
N PRO A 145 -3.11 -3.69 2.27
CA PRO A 145 -3.03 -4.57 1.10
C PRO A 145 -3.06 -3.79 -0.21
N THR A 146 -3.73 -2.65 -0.22
CA THR A 146 -3.90 -1.79 -1.39
C THR A 146 -3.32 -0.42 -1.11
N VAL A 147 -2.23 -0.12 -1.81
CA VAL A 147 -1.56 1.18 -1.79
C VAL A 147 -1.30 1.59 -3.24
N ARG A 148 -1.60 2.84 -3.56
CA ARG A 148 -1.45 3.39 -4.90
C ARG A 148 -0.85 4.80 -4.82
N ALA A 149 0.24 5.00 -5.54
CA ALA A 149 0.73 6.34 -5.83
C ALA A 149 -0.17 7.02 -6.87
N LEU A 150 -0.58 8.25 -6.58
CA LEU A 150 -1.33 9.11 -7.50
C LEU A 150 -0.36 9.99 -8.32
N PRO A 151 -0.81 10.58 -9.45
CA PRO A 151 0.06 11.36 -10.33
C PRO A 151 0.72 12.58 -9.68
N ASP A 152 0.09 13.14 -8.64
CA ASP A 152 0.63 14.24 -7.83
C ASP A 152 1.64 13.79 -6.76
N GLY A 153 1.94 12.48 -6.70
CA GLY A 153 2.80 11.88 -5.69
C GLY A 153 2.13 11.65 -4.34
N SER A 154 0.84 11.93 -4.17
CA SER A 154 0.12 11.52 -2.97
C SER A 154 -0.08 10.00 -2.95
N LEU A 155 -0.21 9.43 -1.75
CA LEU A 155 -0.31 7.97 -1.57
C LEU A 155 -1.69 7.60 -1.06
N ARG A 156 -2.47 6.91 -1.89
CA ARG A 156 -3.78 6.39 -1.52
C ARG A 156 -3.68 5.00 -0.93
N VAL A 157 -4.30 4.79 0.23
CA VAL A 157 -4.49 3.48 0.85
C VAL A 157 -5.96 3.17 1.02
N VAL A 158 -6.28 1.89 0.94
CA VAL A 158 -7.61 1.36 1.23
C VAL A 158 -7.47 0.34 2.36
N ASP A 159 -8.45 0.33 3.27
CA ASP A 159 -8.47 -0.62 4.37
C ASP A 159 -8.53 -2.07 3.88
N GLY A 160 -7.99 -2.95 4.70
CA GLY A 160 -7.98 -4.38 4.47
C GLY A 160 -6.82 -5.04 5.21
N ALA A 161 -6.82 -6.37 5.23
CA ALA A 161 -5.78 -7.12 5.91
C ALA A 161 -4.40 -6.90 5.26
N GLY A 162 -3.49 -6.25 5.99
CA GLY A 162 -2.11 -6.03 5.55
C GLY A 162 -1.29 -7.32 5.41
N GLY A 163 -0.22 -7.22 4.63
CA GLY A 163 0.71 -8.32 4.33
C GLY A 163 0.92 -8.53 2.83
N TRP A 164 1.72 -9.53 2.49
CA TRP A 164 1.92 -9.93 1.09
C TRP A 164 0.63 -10.54 0.53
N THR A 165 0.17 -10.01 -0.59
CA THR A 165 -0.98 -10.51 -1.36
C THR A 165 -0.57 -10.98 -2.75
N GLY A 166 0.63 -10.63 -3.22
CA GLY A 166 1.06 -10.89 -4.59
C GLY A 166 0.37 -10.02 -5.64
N SER A 167 -0.36 -8.98 -5.21
CA SER A 167 -1.00 -8.04 -6.13
C SER A 167 0.03 -7.38 -7.05
N SER A 168 -0.41 -7.05 -8.27
CA SER A 168 0.43 -6.36 -9.25
C SER A 168 0.99 -5.03 -8.72
N ALA A 169 0.23 -4.34 -7.86
CA ALA A 169 0.69 -3.12 -7.19
C ALA A 169 1.88 -3.39 -6.24
N GLN A 170 1.82 -4.45 -5.42
CA GLN A 170 2.92 -4.82 -4.53
C GLN A 170 4.16 -5.28 -5.31
N VAL A 171 3.99 -6.03 -6.40
CA VAL A 171 5.09 -6.45 -7.29
C VAL A 171 5.73 -5.22 -7.95
N ALA A 172 4.92 -4.30 -8.47
CA ALA A 172 5.40 -3.07 -9.09
C ALA A 172 6.16 -2.20 -8.08
N PHE A 173 5.63 -2.05 -6.86
CA PHE A 173 6.33 -1.37 -5.78
C PHE A 173 7.66 -2.06 -5.45
N ALA A 174 7.71 -3.39 -5.31
CA ALA A 174 8.94 -4.08 -4.96
C ALA A 174 10.04 -3.86 -5.99
N GLY A 175 9.72 -3.96 -7.28
CA GLY A 175 10.66 -3.66 -8.37
C GLY A 175 11.12 -2.20 -8.36
N ALA A 176 10.21 -1.24 -8.13
CA ALA A 176 10.56 0.17 -8.06
C ALA A 176 11.41 0.50 -6.82
N ALA A 177 11.03 0.00 -5.64
CA ALA A 177 11.80 0.18 -4.41
C ALA A 177 13.23 -0.39 -4.55
N LEU A 178 13.38 -1.55 -5.18
CA LEU A 178 14.69 -2.12 -5.49
C LEU A 178 15.55 -1.19 -6.35
N ARG A 179 14.97 -0.58 -7.38
CA ARG A 179 15.69 0.38 -8.24
C ARG A 179 16.05 1.65 -7.47
N GLU A 180 15.07 2.26 -6.80
CA GLU A 180 15.19 3.61 -6.26
C GLU A 180 15.88 3.67 -4.89
N LEU A 181 15.73 2.64 -4.04
CA LEU A 181 16.34 2.60 -2.70
C LEU A 181 17.58 1.71 -2.62
N TRP A 182 17.64 0.66 -3.45
CA TRP A 182 18.64 -0.40 -3.34
C TRP A 182 19.60 -0.47 -4.52
N GLY A 183 19.39 0.34 -5.56
CA GLY A 183 20.21 0.34 -6.78
C GLY A 183 20.22 -1.03 -7.50
N GLN A 184 19.17 -1.85 -7.31
CA GLN A 184 19.04 -3.17 -7.91
C GLN A 184 18.13 -3.12 -9.14
N GLN A 185 18.31 -4.07 -10.05
CA GLN A 185 17.42 -4.19 -11.22
C GLN A 185 16.00 -4.62 -10.80
N PRO A 186 14.95 -4.13 -11.48
CA PRO A 186 13.57 -4.52 -11.18
C PRO A 186 13.22 -5.91 -11.74
N THR A 187 13.89 -6.36 -12.80
CA THR A 187 13.71 -7.71 -13.37
C THR A 187 14.25 -8.76 -12.39
N GLY A 188 13.49 -9.84 -12.14
CA GLY A 188 13.89 -10.82 -11.13
C GLY A 188 13.80 -10.28 -9.70
N TRP A 189 12.89 -9.33 -9.44
CA TRP A 189 12.77 -8.61 -8.17
C TRP A 189 12.81 -9.50 -6.93
N GLN A 190 12.22 -10.70 -6.95
CA GLN A 190 12.19 -11.61 -5.80
C GLN A 190 13.59 -12.02 -5.37
N GLU A 191 14.45 -12.38 -6.33
CA GLU A 191 15.83 -12.77 -6.05
C GLU A 191 16.60 -11.60 -5.43
N HIS A 192 16.41 -10.40 -5.97
CA HIS A 192 17.09 -9.19 -5.54
C HIS A 192 16.59 -8.72 -4.16
N ALA A 193 15.29 -8.80 -3.90
CA ALA A 193 14.71 -8.52 -2.60
C ALA A 193 15.16 -9.56 -1.55
N ASN A 194 15.26 -10.84 -1.92
CA ASN A 194 15.82 -11.86 -1.04
C ASN A 194 17.31 -11.64 -0.75
N ARG A 195 18.10 -11.07 -1.69
CA ARG A 195 19.48 -10.62 -1.41
C ARG A 195 19.50 -9.45 -0.43
N VAL A 196 18.62 -8.46 -0.60
CA VAL A 196 18.46 -7.35 0.34
C VAL A 196 18.12 -7.86 1.74
N LEU A 197 17.16 -8.78 1.85
CA LEU A 197 16.80 -9.41 3.12
C LEU A 197 17.99 -10.13 3.77
N ARG A 198 18.78 -10.88 2.99
CA ARG A 198 20.00 -11.54 3.49
C ARG A 198 21.03 -10.55 4.01
N ARG A 199 21.25 -9.41 3.33
CA ARG A 199 22.13 -8.33 3.82
C ARG A 199 21.62 -7.74 5.14
N ALA A 200 20.31 -7.63 5.28
CA ALA A 200 19.66 -7.22 6.53
C ALA A 200 19.57 -8.36 7.59
N GLY A 201 20.22 -9.51 7.37
CA GLY A 201 20.26 -10.62 8.33
C GLY A 201 19.03 -11.53 8.34
N HIS A 202 18.10 -11.37 7.39
CA HIS A 202 16.90 -12.19 7.27
C HIS A 202 17.10 -13.35 6.28
N ARG A 203 16.59 -14.54 6.63
CA ARG A 203 16.60 -15.76 5.79
C ARG A 203 15.20 -16.17 5.30
N THR A 204 14.25 -15.25 5.37
CA THR A 204 12.87 -15.47 4.92
C THR A 204 12.73 -15.16 3.44
N ASP A 205 11.77 -15.83 2.79
CA ASP A 205 11.40 -15.49 1.43
C ASP A 205 10.52 -14.22 1.41
N VAL A 206 10.84 -13.25 0.56
CA VAL A 206 10.12 -11.98 0.41
C VAL A 206 8.64 -12.18 0.07
N ALA A 207 8.30 -13.26 -0.65
CA ALA A 207 6.92 -13.61 -0.98
C ALA A 207 6.19 -14.36 0.16
N SER A 208 6.77 -14.40 1.36
CA SER A 208 6.08 -14.79 2.59
C SER A 208 5.60 -13.56 3.36
N ARG A 209 4.60 -13.73 4.23
CA ARG A 209 4.13 -12.65 5.12
C ARG A 209 5.28 -12.03 5.94
N ALA A 210 6.15 -12.87 6.49
CA ALA A 210 7.29 -12.43 7.31
C ALA A 210 8.39 -11.74 6.47
N GLY A 211 8.71 -12.28 5.30
CA GLY A 211 9.71 -11.67 4.41
C GLY A 211 9.25 -10.34 3.83
N TRP A 212 7.98 -10.22 3.45
CA TRP A 212 7.39 -8.94 3.02
C TRP A 212 7.45 -7.88 4.11
N ALA A 213 7.08 -8.25 5.34
CA ALA A 213 7.15 -7.38 6.50
C ALA A 213 8.58 -6.91 6.78
N ALA A 214 9.57 -7.79 6.64
CA ALA A 214 10.99 -7.46 6.78
C ALA A 214 11.48 -6.55 5.64
N PHE A 215 11.10 -6.84 4.38
CA PHE A 215 11.54 -6.08 3.21
C PHE A 215 10.99 -4.66 3.21
N THR A 216 9.71 -4.49 3.53
CA THR A 216 9.06 -3.18 3.66
C THR A 216 9.65 -2.37 4.82
N ARG A 217 9.97 -3.00 5.96
CA ARG A 217 10.67 -2.36 7.08
C ARG A 217 12.08 -1.90 6.69
N ALA A 218 12.87 -2.77 6.07
CA ALA A 218 14.22 -2.44 5.63
C ALA A 218 14.19 -1.30 4.61
N SER A 219 13.23 -1.32 3.67
CA SER A 219 13.05 -0.27 2.67
C SER A 219 12.62 1.06 3.31
N LEU A 220 11.74 1.03 4.31
CA LEU A 220 11.40 2.22 5.10
C LEU A 220 12.65 2.81 5.77
N ARG A 221 13.43 1.99 6.48
CA ARG A 221 14.63 2.44 7.19
C ARG A 221 15.69 3.00 6.25
N ARG A 222 15.88 2.35 5.10
CA ARG A 222 16.77 2.85 4.03
C ARG A 222 16.29 4.19 3.49
N GLY A 223 14.99 4.31 3.21
CA GLY A 223 14.37 5.53 2.68
C GLY A 223 14.42 6.72 3.65
N LEU A 224 14.29 6.47 4.96
CA LEU A 224 14.42 7.48 6.00
C LEU A 224 15.86 7.69 6.49
N GLY A 225 16.83 6.95 5.96
CA GLY A 225 18.25 7.06 6.34
C GLY A 225 18.56 6.60 7.77
N THR A 226 17.78 5.68 8.34
CA THR A 226 18.01 5.16 9.70
C THR A 226 18.90 3.94 9.77
N GLU A 227 18.98 3.17 8.68
CA GLU A 227 19.92 2.06 8.56
C GLU A 227 20.57 2.07 7.18
N SER A 228 21.88 1.82 7.17
CA SER A 228 22.67 1.57 5.98
C SER A 228 23.01 0.09 5.94
N TYR A 229 22.45 -0.63 4.97
CA TYR A 229 22.69 -2.05 4.75
C TYR A 229 23.74 -2.26 3.65
N GLU A 230 24.92 -1.69 3.88
CA GLU A 230 26.09 -1.85 3.00
C GLU A 230 26.76 -3.21 3.18
#